data_AF-A0A423J446-F1
#
_entry.id   AF-A0A423J446-F1
#
_cell.length_a   1.000
_cell.length_b   1.000
_cell.length_c   1.000
_cell.angle_alpha   90.00
_cell.angle_beta   90.00
_cell.angle_gamma   90.00
#
_symmetry.space_group_name_H-M   'P 1'
#
loop_
_entity.id
_entity.type
_entity.pdbx_description
1 polymer ?
#
loop_
_entity_poly.entity_id
_entity_poly.type
_entity_poly.pdbx_seq_one_letter_code
_entity_poly.pdbx_strand_id
1 'polypeptide(L)'
;MTEPRTGDLSLPDAWAQRFTLGDWNARASVRTSEHTYQLPSDLERQLETRHWFPPAFLPYLNHPEIDAAGSAITRRLSANHLVYFLDYTTRLEHRIVNRSVETIVHDELGVSIPRRMKTAALQLYTDEGYHALFSNTLAEQIADLYGMTQRPVMPRRITRLNALIDHSPDRHKALAWFLVGFVSETIIARELLEVCRNELVSSVQEMLRDHLTDEARHSRYFCEVFHYLWLTLNSSQRTFAAKLLVDIILMFFEADERWLKESLNSVGLRENCVAEILSALTGPQACLQRARSGAGATLQAMEKAGFFDLPFNQQLFAQAGLVDG
;
A
#
# COMPACT_ATOMS: atom_id res chain seq x y z
N MET A 1 23.89 18.76 -53.58
CA MET A 1 23.57 19.19 -52.20
C MET A 1 22.29 18.52 -51.79
N THR A 2 22.40 17.37 -51.13
CA THR A 2 21.27 16.57 -50.64
C THR A 2 21.25 16.68 -49.13
N GLU A 3 20.13 17.16 -48.59
CA GLU A 3 19.87 17.28 -47.15
C GLU A 3 20.01 15.92 -46.44
N PRO A 4 20.45 15.90 -45.16
CA PRO A 4 20.47 14.67 -44.39
C PRO A 4 19.06 14.37 -43.88
N ARG A 5 18.53 13.22 -44.29
CA ARG A 5 17.34 12.60 -43.69
C ARG A 5 17.59 12.38 -42.20
N THR A 6 16.83 13.07 -41.36
CA THR A 6 16.65 12.72 -39.95
C THR A 6 15.96 11.36 -39.89
N GLY A 7 16.72 10.32 -39.56
CA GLY A 7 16.17 9.01 -39.24
C GLY A 7 15.30 9.13 -37.99
N ASP A 8 14.01 8.94 -38.17
CA ASP A 8 13.05 8.73 -37.09
C ASP A 8 13.41 7.41 -36.40
N LEU A 9 14.09 7.51 -35.25
CA LEU A 9 14.37 6.39 -34.37
C LEU A 9 13.09 6.07 -33.60
N SER A 10 12.12 5.46 -34.26
CA SER A 10 11.00 4.84 -33.58
C SER A 10 11.57 3.78 -32.62
N LEU A 11 11.44 4.05 -31.31
CA LEU A 11 11.73 3.06 -30.28
C LEU A 11 10.85 1.83 -30.56
N PRO A 12 11.36 0.59 -30.44
CA PRO A 12 10.56 -0.61 -30.70
C PRO A 12 9.23 -0.54 -29.93
N ASP A 13 8.12 -0.95 -30.54
CA ASP A 13 6.75 -0.84 -29.98
C ASP A 13 6.62 -1.28 -28.50
N ALA A 14 7.42 -2.26 -28.08
CA ALA A 14 7.49 -2.75 -26.70
C ALA A 14 7.94 -1.69 -25.67
N TRP A 15 8.71 -0.67 -26.08
CA TRP A 15 9.14 0.44 -25.21
C TRP A 15 8.18 1.62 -25.26
N ALA A 16 7.41 1.78 -26.33
CA ALA A 16 6.43 2.86 -26.47
C ALA A 16 5.28 2.72 -25.45
N GLN A 17 4.97 1.50 -25.03
CA GLN A 17 3.91 1.20 -24.06
C GLN A 17 4.36 1.16 -22.60
N ARG A 18 5.65 1.39 -22.30
CA ARG A 18 6.18 1.41 -20.92
C ARG A 18 6.15 2.81 -20.32
N PHE A 19 6.01 2.87 -19.01
CA PHE A 19 5.97 4.06 -18.17
C PHE A 19 4.79 4.98 -18.52
N THR A 20 3.61 4.38 -18.66
CA THR A 20 2.35 5.07 -18.94
C THR A 20 1.21 4.49 -18.10
N LEU A 21 0.31 5.35 -17.66
CA LEU A 21 -0.98 4.95 -17.10
C LEU A 21 -2.04 4.70 -18.18
N GLY A 22 -1.66 4.80 -19.46
CA GLY A 22 -2.53 4.60 -20.61
C GLY A 22 -3.46 5.79 -20.84
N ASP A 23 -4.71 5.50 -21.19
CA ASP A 23 -5.79 6.49 -21.36
C ASP A 23 -6.26 7.04 -20.01
N TRP A 24 -5.34 7.65 -19.26
CA TRP A 24 -5.56 8.12 -17.89
C TRP A 24 -6.77 9.05 -17.79
N ASN A 25 -6.93 9.95 -18.76
CA ASN A 25 -8.04 10.89 -18.76
C ASN A 25 -9.41 10.19 -18.76
N ALA A 26 -9.57 9.07 -19.47
CA ALA A 26 -10.83 8.35 -19.56
C ALA A 26 -10.97 7.18 -18.57
N ARG A 27 -10.00 7.02 -17.65
CA ARG A 27 -9.98 5.85 -16.75
C ARG A 27 -9.68 6.18 -15.30
N ALA A 28 -8.99 7.28 -15.00
CA ALA A 28 -8.62 7.65 -13.64
C ALA A 28 -9.87 7.96 -12.81
N SER A 29 -9.98 7.37 -11.62
CA SER A 29 -11.20 7.50 -10.81
C SER A 29 -11.48 8.96 -10.44
N VAL A 30 -10.43 9.78 -10.25
CA VAL A 30 -10.54 11.24 -10.03
C VAL A 30 -11.25 11.99 -11.16
N ARG A 31 -11.32 11.40 -12.36
CA ARG A 31 -11.98 12.01 -13.53
C ARG A 31 -13.29 11.33 -13.92
N THR A 32 -13.43 10.04 -13.65
CA THR A 32 -14.53 9.24 -14.19
C THR A 32 -15.48 8.68 -13.15
N SER A 33 -15.09 8.63 -11.88
CA SER A 33 -15.99 8.12 -10.84
C SER A 33 -17.17 9.07 -10.65
N GLU A 34 -18.37 8.50 -10.60
CA GLU A 34 -19.62 9.21 -10.28
C GLU A 34 -20.04 8.97 -8.82
N HIS A 35 -19.26 8.20 -8.05
CA HIS A 35 -19.56 7.86 -6.67
C HIS A 35 -19.36 9.08 -5.75
N THR A 36 -20.27 9.24 -4.78
CA THR A 36 -20.19 10.31 -3.77
C THR A 36 -19.53 9.85 -2.46
N TYR A 37 -19.33 8.54 -2.33
CA TYR A 37 -18.80 7.85 -1.15
C TYR A 37 -19.49 8.25 0.17
N GLN A 38 -20.78 8.59 0.11
CA GLN A 38 -21.60 8.88 1.29
C GLN A 38 -22.10 7.57 1.91
N LEU A 39 -22.17 7.52 3.24
CA LEU A 39 -22.80 6.39 3.92
C LEU A 39 -24.26 6.24 3.46
N PRO A 40 -24.70 5.03 3.09
CA PRO A 40 -26.03 4.82 2.54
C PRO A 40 -27.10 5.00 3.61
N SER A 41 -28.30 5.45 3.20
CA SER A 41 -29.41 5.67 4.13
C SER A 41 -29.95 4.38 4.75
N ASP A 42 -29.71 3.22 4.12
CA ASP A 42 -30.07 1.89 4.61
C ASP A 42 -28.90 1.17 5.30
N LEU A 43 -27.91 1.91 5.82
CA LEU A 43 -26.68 1.37 6.42
C LEU A 43 -26.93 0.26 7.47
N GLU A 44 -27.86 0.45 8.40
CA GLU A 44 -28.16 -0.57 9.42
C GLU A 44 -28.62 -1.89 8.80
N ARG A 45 -29.45 -1.81 7.75
CA ARG A 45 -29.88 -2.99 7.00
C ARG A 45 -28.72 -3.63 6.23
N GLN A 46 -27.82 -2.83 5.66
CA GLN A 46 -26.62 -3.35 5.01
C GLN A 46 -25.74 -4.10 6.00
N LEU A 47 -25.56 -3.59 7.22
CA LEU A 47 -24.73 -4.22 8.25
C LEU A 47 -25.29 -5.55 8.80
N GLU A 48 -26.50 -5.94 8.43
CA GLU A 48 -27.05 -7.27 8.71
C GLU A 48 -26.40 -8.37 7.85
N THR A 49 -26.00 -8.02 6.62
CA THR A 49 -25.48 -8.98 5.63
C THR A 49 -24.10 -8.61 5.07
N ARG A 50 -23.65 -7.37 5.26
CA ARG A 50 -22.38 -6.82 4.77
C ARG A 50 -21.47 -6.42 5.93
N HIS A 51 -20.19 -6.28 5.63
CA HIS A 51 -19.17 -5.95 6.61
C HIS A 51 -18.58 -4.55 6.37
N TRP A 52 -18.04 -3.93 7.44
CA TRP A 52 -17.17 -2.77 7.29
C TRP A 52 -15.84 -3.16 6.65
N PHE A 53 -15.27 -4.29 7.08
CA PHE A 53 -14.03 -4.84 6.54
C PHE A 53 -14.14 -6.36 6.45
N PRO A 54 -13.49 -7.04 5.49
CA PRO A 54 -13.59 -8.48 5.35
C PRO A 54 -13.14 -9.23 6.62
N PRO A 55 -13.97 -10.12 7.19
CA PRO A 55 -13.62 -10.85 8.42
C PRO A 55 -12.34 -11.68 8.31
N ALA A 56 -12.03 -12.22 7.12
CA ALA A 56 -10.82 -13.00 6.88
C ALA A 56 -9.52 -12.20 7.12
N PHE A 57 -9.56 -10.88 6.99
CA PHE A 57 -8.43 -9.99 7.26
C PHE A 57 -8.31 -9.61 8.74
N LEU A 58 -9.35 -9.91 9.54
CA LEU A 58 -9.44 -9.61 10.96
C LEU A 58 -9.55 -10.92 11.76
N PRO A 59 -8.55 -11.81 11.70
CA PRO A 59 -8.64 -13.14 12.31
C PRO A 59 -8.88 -13.10 13.82
N TYR A 60 -8.55 -11.99 14.48
CA TYR A 60 -8.85 -11.78 15.90
C TYR A 60 -10.34 -11.71 16.20
N LEU A 61 -11.21 -11.39 15.23
CA LEU A 61 -12.66 -11.39 15.43
C LEU A 61 -13.22 -12.79 15.72
N ASN A 62 -12.47 -13.86 15.37
CA ASN A 62 -12.84 -15.24 15.68
C ASN A 62 -12.48 -15.65 17.12
N HIS A 63 -11.95 -14.74 17.95
CA HIS A 63 -11.65 -15.04 19.33
C HIS A 63 -12.94 -15.37 20.11
N PRO A 64 -13.00 -16.44 20.93
CA PRO A 64 -14.24 -16.89 21.59
C PRO A 64 -14.94 -15.81 22.42
N GLU A 65 -14.18 -14.91 23.03
CA GLU A 65 -14.78 -13.78 23.79
C GLU A 65 -15.43 -12.73 22.91
N ILE A 66 -14.91 -12.47 21.70
CA ILE A 66 -15.52 -11.53 20.76
C ILE A 66 -16.79 -12.15 20.17
N ASP A 67 -16.74 -13.43 19.82
CA ASP A 67 -17.89 -14.19 19.35
C ASP A 67 -19.02 -14.20 20.40
N ALA A 68 -18.68 -14.50 21.66
CA ALA A 68 -19.62 -14.48 22.77
C ALA A 68 -20.19 -13.08 23.08
N ALA A 69 -19.46 -12.01 22.78
CA ALA A 69 -19.92 -10.64 22.97
C ALA A 69 -20.91 -10.16 21.89
N GLY A 70 -21.03 -10.91 20.79
CA GLY A 70 -22.07 -10.75 19.78
C GLY A 70 -21.76 -9.76 18.66
N SER A 71 -22.66 -9.71 17.66
CA SER A 71 -22.44 -9.03 16.39
C SER A 71 -22.23 -7.51 16.48
N ALA A 72 -22.72 -6.86 17.53
CA ALA A 72 -22.50 -5.43 17.76
C ALA A 72 -21.01 -5.14 18.02
N ILE A 73 -20.34 -6.00 18.79
CA ILE A 73 -18.92 -5.86 19.13
C ILE A 73 -18.06 -6.15 17.89
N THR A 74 -18.39 -7.21 17.14
CA THR A 74 -17.73 -7.52 15.86
C THR A 74 -17.86 -6.37 14.87
N ARG A 75 -19.06 -5.79 14.70
CA ARG A 75 -19.29 -4.62 13.85
C ARG A 75 -18.48 -3.42 14.31
N ARG A 76 -18.44 -3.16 15.63
CA ARG A 76 -17.65 -2.04 16.18
C ARG A 76 -16.15 -2.22 15.92
N LEU A 77 -15.60 -3.39 16.19
CA LEU A 77 -14.17 -3.68 15.97
C LEU A 77 -13.79 -3.63 14.48
N SER A 78 -14.68 -4.10 13.60
CA SER A 78 -14.51 -4.00 12.15
C SER A 78 -14.55 -2.55 11.67
N ALA A 79 -15.45 -1.73 12.21
CA ALA A 79 -15.48 -0.29 11.94
C ALA A 79 -14.21 0.43 12.42
N ASN A 80 -13.74 0.14 13.64
CA ASN A 80 -12.49 0.69 14.17
C ASN A 80 -11.32 0.37 13.21
N HIS A 81 -11.24 -0.87 12.72
CA HIS A 81 -10.20 -1.29 11.78
C HIS A 81 -10.31 -0.55 10.45
N LEU A 82 -11.51 -0.45 9.87
CA LEU A 82 -11.70 0.28 8.62
C LEU A 82 -11.27 1.74 8.76
N VAL A 83 -11.67 2.44 9.83
CA VAL A 83 -11.24 3.83 10.05
C VAL A 83 -9.72 3.93 10.16
N TYR A 84 -9.07 3.03 10.91
CA TYR A 84 -7.61 2.99 10.99
C TYR A 84 -6.94 2.73 9.64
N PHE A 85 -7.48 1.79 8.85
CA PHE A 85 -7.00 1.49 7.51
C PHE A 85 -7.09 2.74 6.61
N LEU A 86 -8.24 3.43 6.59
CA LEU A 86 -8.45 4.62 5.77
C LEU A 86 -7.57 5.81 6.21
N ASP A 87 -7.42 6.03 7.51
CA ASP A 87 -6.52 7.05 8.05
C ASP A 87 -5.07 6.78 7.64
N TYR A 88 -4.68 5.52 7.72
CA TYR A 88 -3.38 5.07 7.26
C TYR A 88 -3.21 5.29 5.76
N THR A 89 -4.17 4.87 4.94
CA THR A 89 -4.17 5.07 3.48
C THR A 89 -4.04 6.54 3.12
N THR A 90 -4.87 7.42 3.67
CA THR A 90 -4.79 8.88 3.44
C THR A 90 -3.39 9.43 3.70
N ARG A 91 -2.71 8.98 4.76
CA ARG A 91 -1.35 9.43 5.07
C ARG A 91 -0.31 8.79 4.16
N LEU A 92 -0.46 7.51 3.84
CA LEU A 92 0.44 6.77 2.96
C LEU A 92 0.48 7.41 1.57
N GLU A 93 -0.69 7.58 0.95
CA GLU A 93 -0.77 8.11 -0.43
C GLU A 93 -0.19 9.53 -0.49
N HIS A 94 -0.65 10.40 0.41
CA HIS A 94 -0.29 11.81 0.34
C HIS A 94 1.15 12.11 0.80
N ARG A 95 1.67 11.41 1.82
CA ARG A 95 2.97 11.76 2.43
C ARG A 95 4.11 10.83 2.07
N ILE A 96 3.81 9.60 1.62
CA ILE A 96 4.82 8.60 1.29
C ILE A 96 4.85 8.34 -0.21
N VAL A 97 3.73 7.94 -0.82
CA VAL A 97 3.67 7.60 -2.24
C VAL A 97 3.91 8.83 -3.10
N ASN A 98 3.21 9.94 -2.83
CA ASN A 98 3.46 11.19 -3.55
C ASN A 98 4.89 11.70 -3.39
N ARG A 99 5.50 11.50 -2.21
CA ARG A 99 6.91 11.86 -2.04
C ARG A 99 7.85 10.94 -2.84
N SER A 100 7.54 9.65 -2.93
CA SER A 100 8.25 8.71 -3.83
C SER A 100 8.16 9.16 -5.28
N VAL A 101 6.97 9.56 -5.74
CA VAL A 101 6.76 10.09 -7.10
C VAL A 101 7.59 11.33 -7.37
N GLU A 102 7.67 12.27 -6.44
CA GLU A 102 8.49 13.48 -6.58
C GLU A 102 9.95 13.16 -6.89
N THR A 103 10.51 12.09 -6.30
CA THR A 103 11.89 11.67 -6.59
C THR A 103 12.11 11.30 -8.06
N ILE A 104 11.07 10.79 -8.73
CA ILE A 104 11.07 10.45 -10.15
C ILE A 104 10.93 11.72 -11.00
N VAL A 105 9.99 12.60 -10.64
CA VAL A 105 9.67 13.82 -11.40
C VAL A 105 10.85 14.79 -11.41
N HIS A 106 11.52 14.95 -10.28
CA HIS A 106 12.57 15.95 -10.07
C HIS A 106 14.01 15.43 -10.29
N ASP A 107 14.17 14.27 -10.93
CA ASP A 107 15.49 13.65 -11.23
C ASP A 107 16.37 13.41 -9.98
N GLU A 108 15.76 13.20 -8.81
CA GLU A 108 16.51 13.06 -7.55
C GLU A 108 17.25 11.70 -7.46
N LEU A 109 16.84 10.72 -8.26
CA LEU A 109 17.40 9.35 -8.27
C LEU A 109 18.81 9.25 -8.88
N GLY A 110 19.32 10.33 -9.49
CA GLY A 110 20.66 10.38 -10.06
C GLY A 110 20.84 9.54 -11.33
N VAL A 111 19.73 9.21 -12.01
CA VAL A 111 19.70 8.54 -13.31
C VAL A 111 18.82 9.32 -14.29
N SER A 112 19.04 9.15 -15.59
CA SER A 112 18.27 9.86 -16.62
C SER A 112 16.85 9.32 -16.73
N ILE A 113 15.87 10.02 -16.17
CA ILE A 113 14.46 9.58 -16.19
C ILE A 113 13.76 9.97 -17.51
N PRO A 114 13.17 9.01 -18.27
CA PRO A 114 12.43 9.32 -19.49
C PRO A 114 11.24 10.27 -19.24
N ARG A 115 11.03 11.25 -20.13
CA ARG A 115 9.93 12.22 -20.00
C ARG A 115 8.55 11.58 -19.76
N ARG A 116 8.23 10.51 -20.49
CA ARG A 116 6.95 9.78 -20.32
C ARG A 116 6.78 9.19 -18.92
N MET A 117 7.87 8.70 -18.32
CA MET A 117 7.87 8.18 -16.95
C MET A 117 7.48 9.26 -15.96
N LYS A 118 7.98 10.49 -16.14
CA LYS A 118 7.60 11.64 -15.30
C LYS A 118 6.15 12.06 -15.51
N THR A 119 5.66 12.07 -16.75
CA THR A 119 4.26 12.37 -17.05
C THR A 119 3.32 11.37 -16.37
N ALA A 120 3.61 10.07 -16.45
CA ALA A 120 2.84 9.05 -15.76
C ALA A 120 2.94 9.17 -14.23
N ALA A 121 4.11 9.56 -13.70
CA ALA A 121 4.27 9.83 -12.29
C ALA A 121 3.37 10.99 -11.83
N LEU A 122 3.28 12.09 -12.59
CA LEU A 122 2.38 13.21 -12.27
C LEU A 122 0.88 12.84 -12.35
N GLN A 123 0.52 11.92 -13.24
CA GLN A 123 -0.82 11.37 -13.29
C GLN A 123 -1.12 10.56 -12.02
N LEU A 124 -0.22 9.63 -11.66
CA LEU A 124 -0.29 8.85 -10.42
C LEU A 124 -0.40 9.77 -9.20
N TYR A 125 0.42 10.83 -9.13
CA TYR A 125 0.37 11.82 -8.04
C TYR A 125 -1.03 12.43 -7.85
N THR A 126 -1.72 12.65 -8.96
CA THR A 126 -3.08 13.21 -8.96
C THR A 126 -4.08 12.21 -8.43
N ASP A 127 -3.95 10.94 -8.86
CA ASP A 127 -4.77 9.82 -8.38
C ASP A 127 -4.59 9.64 -6.87
N GLU A 128 -3.35 9.65 -6.36
CA GLU A 128 -3.09 9.52 -4.91
C GLU A 128 -3.64 10.65 -4.07
N GLY A 129 -3.65 11.88 -4.60
CA GLY A 129 -4.34 13.00 -3.96
C GLY A 129 -5.84 12.74 -3.81
N TYR A 130 -6.46 12.13 -4.82
CA TYR A 130 -7.86 11.75 -4.81
C TYR A 130 -8.14 10.55 -3.89
N HIS A 131 -7.26 9.55 -3.89
CA HIS A 131 -7.34 8.39 -2.99
C HIS A 131 -7.30 8.82 -1.53
N ALA A 132 -6.39 9.74 -1.20
CA ALA A 132 -6.32 10.31 0.13
C ALA A 132 -7.60 11.06 0.51
N LEU A 133 -8.22 11.79 -0.43
CA LEU A 133 -9.43 12.56 -0.22
C LEU A 133 -10.65 11.67 0.07
N PHE A 134 -10.95 10.67 -0.77
CA PHE A 134 -12.11 9.82 -0.52
C PHE A 134 -11.93 8.95 0.73
N SER A 135 -10.70 8.53 1.03
CA SER A 135 -10.40 7.68 2.19
C SER A 135 -10.64 8.46 3.48
N ASN A 136 -10.15 9.70 3.53
CA ASN A 136 -10.40 10.61 4.65
C ASN A 136 -11.90 10.89 4.80
N THR A 137 -12.58 11.20 3.70
CA THR A 137 -14.01 11.54 3.71
C THR A 137 -14.87 10.41 4.27
N LEU A 138 -14.57 9.16 3.91
CA LEU A 138 -15.31 8.00 4.43
C LEU A 138 -14.90 7.67 5.87
N ALA A 139 -13.61 7.83 6.22
CA ALA A 139 -13.13 7.66 7.59
C ALA A 139 -13.82 8.62 8.57
N GLU A 140 -13.96 9.90 8.21
CA GLU A 140 -14.67 10.89 9.04
C GLU A 140 -16.13 10.50 9.27
N GLN A 141 -16.86 10.11 8.22
CA GLN A 141 -18.27 9.70 8.35
C GLN A 141 -18.46 8.52 9.31
N ILE A 142 -17.58 7.50 9.22
CA ILE A 142 -17.66 6.32 10.08
C ILE A 142 -17.20 6.66 11.50
N ALA A 143 -16.16 7.49 11.64
CA ALA A 143 -15.69 7.97 12.93
C ALA A 143 -16.79 8.75 13.67
N ASP A 144 -17.51 9.63 12.97
CA ASP A 144 -18.64 10.39 13.51
C ASP A 144 -19.79 9.48 13.93
N LEU A 145 -20.18 8.53 13.07
CA LEU A 145 -21.23 7.55 13.36
C LEU A 145 -20.97 6.77 14.67
N TYR A 146 -19.71 6.45 14.92
CA TYR A 146 -19.27 5.64 16.04
C TYR A 146 -18.66 6.45 17.20
N GLY A 147 -18.61 7.78 17.11
CA GLY A 147 -17.99 8.64 18.13
C GLY A 147 -16.50 8.34 18.36
N MET A 148 -15.73 8.04 17.31
CA MET A 148 -14.30 7.72 17.39
C MET A 148 -13.47 9.00 17.53
N THR A 149 -13.30 9.47 18.77
CA THR A 149 -12.60 10.74 19.06
C THR A 149 -11.08 10.60 19.26
N GLN A 150 -10.58 9.38 19.48
CA GLN A 150 -9.16 9.11 19.77
C GLN A 150 -8.50 8.33 18.63
N ARG A 151 -8.39 8.97 17.46
CA ARG A 151 -7.69 8.41 16.30
C ARG A 151 -6.18 8.69 16.37
N PRO A 152 -5.29 7.75 16.00
CA PRO A 152 -3.86 7.99 15.99
C PRO A 152 -3.49 9.16 15.07
N VAL A 153 -2.74 10.14 15.57
CA VAL A 153 -2.27 11.28 14.75
C VAL A 153 -1.34 10.81 13.62
N MET A 154 -0.52 9.80 13.90
CA MET A 154 0.38 9.17 12.94
C MET A 154 0.42 7.65 13.18
N PRO A 155 0.04 6.82 12.19
CA PRO A 155 0.16 5.37 12.30
C PRO A 155 1.61 4.93 12.55
N ARG A 156 1.81 3.87 13.33
CA ARG A 156 3.17 3.38 13.68
C ARG A 156 4.01 3.03 12.45
N ARG A 157 3.39 2.44 11.43
CA ARG A 157 4.06 2.05 10.18
C ARG A 157 4.67 3.27 9.47
N ILE A 158 3.90 4.34 9.30
CA ILE A 158 4.38 5.59 8.67
C ILE A 158 5.54 6.20 9.47
N THR A 159 5.44 6.20 10.80
CA THR A 159 6.52 6.67 11.68
C THR A 159 7.81 5.87 11.47
N ARG A 160 7.72 4.55 11.36
CA ARG A 160 8.88 3.66 11.15
C ARG A 160 9.48 3.80 9.75
N LEU A 161 8.65 3.93 8.72
CA LEU A 161 9.11 4.18 7.35
C LEU A 161 9.87 5.51 7.25
N ASN A 162 9.33 6.59 7.82
CA ASN A 162 10.04 7.88 7.87
C ASN A 162 11.37 7.76 8.61
N ALA A 163 11.39 7.09 9.77
CA ALA A 163 12.63 6.86 10.49
C ALA A 163 13.64 6.06 9.63
N LEU A 164 13.21 5.00 8.95
CA LEU A 164 14.08 4.21 8.07
C LEU A 164 14.71 5.07 6.96
N ILE A 165 13.92 5.97 6.37
CA ILE A 165 14.37 6.90 5.33
C ILE A 165 15.33 7.96 5.92
N ASP A 166 15.02 8.52 7.09
CA ASP A 166 15.84 9.53 7.74
C ASP A 166 17.23 9.00 8.13
N HIS A 167 17.30 7.73 8.54
CA HIS A 167 18.56 7.04 8.86
C HIS A 167 19.31 6.56 7.60
N SER A 168 18.70 6.63 6.42
CA SER A 168 19.38 6.28 5.18
C SER A 168 20.44 7.34 4.82
N PRO A 169 21.62 6.95 4.30
CA PRO A 169 22.64 7.92 3.89
C PRO A 169 22.09 8.94 2.89
N ASP A 170 22.48 10.21 3.00
CA ASP A 170 21.92 11.30 2.17
C ASP A 170 21.98 10.99 0.66
N ARG A 171 23.11 10.42 0.19
CA ARG A 171 23.28 9.99 -1.21
C ARG A 171 22.31 8.90 -1.69
N HIS A 172 21.58 8.27 -0.78
CA HIS A 172 20.62 7.19 -1.06
C HIS A 172 19.19 7.56 -0.63
N LYS A 173 18.95 8.75 -0.07
CA LYS A 173 17.62 9.15 0.43
C LYS A 173 16.54 9.12 -0.64
N ALA A 174 16.82 9.65 -1.84
CA ALA A 174 15.86 9.61 -2.95
C ALA A 174 15.52 8.16 -3.36
N LEU A 175 16.53 7.28 -3.39
CA LEU A 175 16.32 5.86 -3.67
C LEU A 175 15.52 5.18 -2.55
N ALA A 176 15.74 5.54 -1.28
CA ALA A 176 14.96 5.02 -0.16
C ALA A 176 13.47 5.39 -0.29
N TRP A 177 13.17 6.66 -0.57
CA TRP A 177 11.81 7.13 -0.86
C TRP A 177 11.16 6.34 -2.00
N PHE A 178 11.87 6.20 -3.12
CA PHE A 178 11.39 5.41 -4.25
C PHE A 178 11.07 3.96 -3.87
N LEU A 179 11.96 3.29 -3.14
CA LEU A 179 11.77 1.89 -2.74
C LEU A 179 10.58 1.71 -1.81
N VAL A 180 10.33 2.67 -0.91
CA VAL A 180 9.13 2.65 -0.06
C VAL A 180 7.86 2.76 -0.92
N GLY A 181 7.82 3.70 -1.86
CA GLY A 181 6.69 3.80 -2.79
C GLY A 181 6.52 2.54 -3.64
N PHE A 182 7.59 2.01 -4.22
CA PHE A 182 7.54 0.75 -4.98
C PHE A 182 6.89 -0.39 -4.19
N VAL A 183 7.31 -0.61 -2.94
CA VAL A 183 6.73 -1.67 -2.10
C VAL A 183 5.27 -1.37 -1.74
N SER A 184 4.94 -0.11 -1.44
CA SER A 184 3.57 0.34 -1.14
C SER A 184 2.61 -0.05 -2.27
N GLU A 185 2.93 0.37 -3.48
CA GLU A 185 2.08 0.30 -4.68
C GLU A 185 1.90 -1.14 -5.16
N THR A 186 2.90 -2.00 -4.95
CA THR A 186 2.76 -3.42 -5.28
C THR A 186 1.97 -4.19 -4.23
N ILE A 187 1.99 -3.78 -2.96
CA ILE A 187 1.23 -4.43 -1.89
C ILE A 187 -0.24 -4.00 -1.94
N ILE A 188 -0.53 -2.70 -2.00
CA ILE A 188 -1.89 -2.15 -1.89
C ILE A 188 -2.80 -2.68 -3.01
N ALA A 189 -2.32 -2.75 -4.24
CA ALA A 189 -3.08 -3.30 -5.37
C ALA A 189 -3.53 -4.75 -5.12
N ARG A 190 -2.69 -5.57 -4.50
CA ARG A 190 -3.02 -6.96 -4.17
C ARG A 190 -3.98 -7.04 -2.98
N GLU A 191 -3.75 -6.25 -1.95
CA GLU A 191 -4.59 -6.19 -0.75
C GLU A 191 -6.02 -5.74 -1.11
N LEU A 192 -6.17 -4.65 -1.86
CA LEU A 192 -7.45 -4.16 -2.33
C LEU A 192 -8.18 -5.20 -3.21
N LEU A 193 -7.46 -5.91 -4.08
CA LEU A 193 -8.06 -6.98 -4.90
C LEU A 193 -8.69 -8.08 -4.04
N GLU A 194 -8.02 -8.47 -2.96
CA GLU A 194 -8.54 -9.49 -2.04
C GLU A 194 -9.69 -8.96 -1.18
N VAL A 195 -9.60 -7.71 -0.74
CA VAL A 195 -10.67 -7.05 0.04
C VAL A 195 -11.95 -6.89 -0.79
N CYS A 196 -11.84 -6.40 -2.03
CA CYS A 196 -12.96 -6.12 -2.93
C CYS A 196 -13.74 -7.36 -3.40
N ARG A 197 -13.24 -8.58 -3.13
CA ARG A 197 -13.95 -9.85 -3.39
C ARG A 197 -15.06 -10.16 -2.38
N ASN A 198 -15.15 -9.38 -1.30
CA ASN A 198 -16.11 -9.58 -0.21
C ASN A 198 -17.31 -8.63 -0.32
N GLU A 199 -18.36 -8.94 0.42
CA GLU A 199 -19.54 -8.09 0.54
C GLU A 199 -19.34 -7.05 1.64
N LEU A 200 -19.01 -5.83 1.22
CA LEU A 200 -18.81 -4.68 2.11
C LEU A 200 -20.00 -3.72 2.04
N VAL A 201 -20.12 -2.83 3.03
CA VAL A 201 -21.03 -1.69 2.96
C VAL A 201 -20.80 -0.98 1.61
N SER A 202 -21.89 -0.71 0.87
CA SER A 202 -21.87 -0.25 -0.52
C SER A 202 -20.88 0.89 -0.79
N SER A 203 -20.90 1.97 0.00
CA SER A 203 -19.99 3.10 -0.16
C SER A 203 -18.51 2.74 0.08
N VAL A 204 -18.23 1.81 1.00
CA VAL A 204 -16.87 1.25 1.20
C VAL A 204 -16.46 0.42 -0.01
N GLN A 205 -17.37 -0.41 -0.52
CA GLN A 205 -17.12 -1.26 -1.67
C GLN A 205 -16.85 -0.46 -2.95
N GLU A 206 -17.63 0.60 -3.18
CA GLU A 206 -17.46 1.54 -4.30
C GLU A 206 -16.10 2.24 -4.22
N MET A 207 -15.77 2.81 -3.07
CA MET A 207 -14.50 3.49 -2.86
C MET A 207 -13.30 2.57 -3.08
N LEU A 208 -13.28 1.37 -2.50
CA LEU A 208 -12.15 0.44 -2.64
C LEU A 208 -12.03 -0.12 -4.06
N ARG A 209 -13.13 -0.20 -4.83
CA ARG A 209 -13.10 -0.61 -6.24
C ARG A 209 -12.54 0.47 -7.15
N ASP A 210 -12.90 1.72 -6.91
CA ASP A 210 -12.33 2.86 -7.61
C ASP A 210 -10.82 2.93 -7.32
N HIS A 211 -10.43 2.85 -6.05
CA HIS A 211 -9.02 2.79 -5.64
C HIS A 211 -8.29 1.65 -6.35
N LEU A 212 -8.81 0.41 -6.29
CA LEU A 212 -8.21 -0.76 -6.95
C LEU A 212 -8.01 -0.58 -8.47
N THR A 213 -8.92 0.12 -9.14
CA THR A 213 -8.87 0.34 -10.59
C THR A 213 -7.67 1.21 -10.99
N ASP A 214 -7.31 2.16 -10.14
CA ASP A 214 -6.11 2.99 -10.28
C ASP A 214 -4.86 2.20 -9.86
N GLU A 215 -4.89 1.54 -8.70
CA GLU A 215 -3.74 0.79 -8.15
C GLU A 215 -3.23 -0.33 -9.05
N ALA A 216 -4.10 -0.99 -9.82
CA ALA A 216 -3.67 -2.00 -10.78
C ALA A 216 -2.72 -1.41 -11.85
N ARG A 217 -2.93 -0.14 -12.24
CA ARG A 217 -2.06 0.58 -13.17
C ARG A 217 -0.82 1.13 -12.48
N HIS A 218 -0.96 1.59 -11.24
CA HIS A 218 0.14 2.12 -10.45
C HIS A 218 1.16 1.03 -10.11
N SER A 219 0.69 -0.12 -9.65
CA SER A 219 1.51 -1.31 -9.43
C SER A 219 2.31 -1.68 -10.68
N ARG A 220 1.67 -1.71 -11.86
CA ARG A 220 2.37 -1.96 -13.13
C ARG A 220 3.43 -0.89 -13.41
N TYR A 221 3.08 0.39 -13.26
CA TYR A 221 3.99 1.51 -13.44
C TYR A 221 5.22 1.39 -12.55
N PHE A 222 5.03 1.18 -11.24
CA PHE A 222 6.14 1.03 -10.28
C PHE A 222 6.99 -0.23 -10.53
N CYS A 223 6.39 -1.35 -10.97
CA CYS A 223 7.14 -2.52 -11.41
C CYS A 223 8.06 -2.19 -12.59
N GLU A 224 7.56 -1.44 -13.58
CA GLU A 224 8.35 -1.04 -14.74
C GLU A 224 9.48 -0.09 -14.34
N VAL A 225 9.20 0.91 -13.49
CA VAL A 225 10.19 1.87 -12.98
C VAL A 225 11.25 1.15 -12.15
N PHE A 226 10.86 0.23 -11.25
CA PHE A 226 11.80 -0.57 -10.47
C PHE A 226 12.73 -1.37 -11.37
N HIS A 227 12.20 -2.04 -12.39
CA HIS A 227 13.01 -2.77 -13.37
C HIS A 227 14.03 -1.83 -14.04
N TYR A 228 13.57 -0.68 -14.54
CA TYR A 228 14.46 0.32 -15.17
C TYR A 228 15.57 0.80 -14.23
N LEU A 229 15.22 1.13 -12.99
CA LEU A 229 16.17 1.57 -11.99
C LEU A 229 17.15 0.45 -11.66
N TRP A 230 16.68 -0.77 -11.37
CA TRP A 230 17.56 -1.88 -11.03
C TRP A 230 18.67 -2.10 -12.07
N LEU A 231 18.35 -2.03 -13.37
CA LEU A 231 19.32 -2.15 -14.45
C LEU A 231 20.32 -0.99 -14.51
N THR A 232 19.96 0.21 -14.04
CA THR A 232 20.78 1.42 -14.10
C THR A 232 21.55 1.71 -12.81
N LEU A 233 21.10 1.18 -11.67
CA LEU A 233 21.76 1.35 -10.37
C LEU A 233 23.17 0.75 -10.39
N ASN A 234 24.12 1.47 -9.80
CA ASN A 234 25.47 0.96 -9.56
C ASN A 234 25.49 -0.05 -8.40
N SER A 235 26.62 -0.74 -8.21
CA SER A 235 26.76 -1.78 -7.18
C SER A 235 26.46 -1.28 -5.75
N SER A 236 26.89 -0.06 -5.40
CA SER A 236 26.61 0.51 -4.07
C SER A 236 25.11 0.74 -3.87
N GLN A 237 24.41 1.24 -4.87
CA GLN A 237 22.96 1.47 -4.81
C GLN A 237 22.19 0.14 -4.77
N ARG A 238 22.61 -0.86 -5.55
CA ARG A 238 22.00 -2.20 -5.52
C ARG A 238 22.12 -2.88 -4.17
N THR A 239 23.30 -2.82 -3.54
CA THR A 239 23.51 -3.36 -2.18
C THR A 239 22.67 -2.62 -1.14
N PHE A 240 22.58 -1.28 -1.25
CA PHE A 240 21.71 -0.49 -0.39
C PHE A 240 20.23 -0.87 -0.55
N ALA A 241 19.74 -0.90 -1.79
CA ALA A 241 18.37 -1.24 -2.12
C ALA A 241 17.99 -2.64 -1.63
N ALA A 242 18.86 -3.63 -1.82
CA ALA A 242 18.60 -4.99 -1.41
C ALA A 242 18.36 -5.13 0.10
N LYS A 243 19.17 -4.45 0.93
CA LYS A 243 19.02 -4.44 2.38
C LYS A 243 17.74 -3.69 2.79
N LEU A 244 17.54 -2.51 2.22
CA LEU A 244 16.40 -1.67 2.55
C LEU A 244 15.06 -2.33 2.20
N LEU A 245 14.98 -3.04 1.07
CA LEU A 245 13.76 -3.71 0.65
C LEU A 245 13.31 -4.80 1.64
N VAL A 246 14.24 -5.50 2.30
CA VAL A 246 13.89 -6.44 3.37
C VAL A 246 13.19 -5.70 4.52
N ASP A 247 13.80 -4.62 4.99
CA ASP A 247 13.26 -3.83 6.10
C ASP A 247 11.90 -3.23 5.75
N ILE A 248 11.75 -2.66 4.54
CA ILE A 248 10.50 -2.07 4.07
C ILE A 248 9.40 -3.14 4.01
N ILE A 249 9.65 -4.29 3.36
CA ILE A 249 8.64 -5.35 3.23
C ILE A 249 8.18 -5.81 4.62
N LEU A 250 9.10 -6.07 5.54
CA LEU A 250 8.74 -6.49 6.90
C LEU A 250 7.90 -5.44 7.62
N MET A 251 8.27 -4.15 7.53
CA MET A 251 7.51 -3.05 8.15
C MET A 251 6.08 -2.93 7.62
N PHE A 252 5.84 -3.21 6.34
CA PHE A 252 4.49 -3.16 5.76
C PHE A 252 3.54 -4.22 6.35
N PHE A 253 4.05 -5.31 6.93
CA PHE A 253 3.25 -6.39 7.52
C PHE A 253 3.29 -6.45 9.06
N GLU A 254 3.94 -5.47 9.70
CA GLU A 254 3.86 -5.25 11.14
C GLU A 254 2.44 -4.83 11.56
N ALA A 255 1.98 -5.38 12.68
CA ALA A 255 0.75 -4.95 13.33
C ALA A 255 1.02 -3.74 14.26
N ASP A 256 0.11 -2.77 14.26
CA ASP A 256 0.15 -1.68 15.24
C ASP A 256 -0.46 -2.15 16.57
N GLU A 257 0.39 -2.76 17.40
CA GLU A 257 0.01 -3.32 18.69
C GLU A 257 -0.68 -2.30 19.61
N ARG A 258 -0.19 -1.06 19.62
CA ARG A 258 -0.75 -0.02 20.48
C ARG A 258 -2.16 0.33 20.05
N TRP A 259 -2.35 0.60 18.76
CA TRP A 259 -3.67 0.89 18.22
C TRP A 259 -4.63 -0.29 18.41
N LEU A 260 -4.17 -1.52 18.14
CA LEU A 260 -5.02 -2.70 18.26
C LEU A 260 -5.45 -2.92 19.72
N LYS A 261 -4.55 -2.72 20.68
CA LYS A 261 -4.87 -2.76 22.12
C LYS A 261 -5.94 -1.72 22.48
N GLU A 262 -5.78 -0.48 22.02
CA GLU A 262 -6.74 0.61 22.26
C GLU A 262 -8.13 0.28 21.63
N SER A 263 -8.14 -0.28 20.42
CA SER A 263 -9.36 -0.72 19.73
C SER A 263 -10.09 -1.84 20.48
N LEU A 264 -9.37 -2.87 20.94
CA LEU A 264 -9.95 -3.98 21.72
C LEU A 264 -10.45 -3.51 23.10
N ASN A 265 -9.75 -2.60 23.74
CA ASN A 265 -10.18 -2.01 25.01
C ASN A 265 -11.45 -1.13 24.85
N SER A 266 -11.63 -0.50 23.69
CA SER A 266 -12.79 0.37 23.43
C SER A 266 -14.15 -0.33 23.51
N VAL A 267 -14.15 -1.67 23.42
CA VAL A 267 -15.34 -2.52 23.51
C VAL A 267 -15.42 -3.30 24.82
N GLY A 268 -14.55 -3.02 25.79
CA GLY A 268 -14.60 -3.59 27.13
C GLY A 268 -14.18 -5.07 27.24
N LEU A 269 -13.33 -5.55 26.32
CA LEU A 269 -12.76 -6.90 26.43
C LEU A 269 -11.86 -7.04 27.67
N ARG A 270 -11.80 -8.25 28.21
CA ARG A 270 -10.94 -8.55 29.38
C ARG A 270 -9.47 -8.44 29.03
N GLU A 271 -8.65 -7.96 29.97
CA GLU A 271 -7.21 -7.75 29.75
C GLU A 271 -6.48 -9.02 29.26
N ASN A 272 -6.81 -10.19 29.81
CA ASN A 272 -6.21 -11.46 29.38
C ASN A 272 -6.55 -11.79 27.92
N CYS A 273 -7.80 -11.56 27.48
CA CYS A 273 -8.21 -11.74 26.08
C CYS A 273 -7.44 -10.80 25.15
N VAL A 274 -7.30 -9.54 25.54
CA VAL A 274 -6.53 -8.56 24.78
C VAL A 274 -5.08 -9.01 24.65
N ALA A 275 -4.46 -9.46 25.74
CA ALA A 275 -3.09 -9.97 25.73
C ALA A 275 -2.92 -11.21 24.82
N GLU A 276 -3.87 -12.16 24.86
CA GLU A 276 -3.88 -13.35 24.00
C GLU A 276 -3.97 -12.98 22.51
N ILE A 277 -4.91 -12.10 22.15
CA ILE A 277 -5.08 -11.61 20.76
C ILE A 277 -3.81 -10.90 20.27
N LEU A 278 -3.24 -10.00 21.09
CA LEU A 278 -2.04 -9.26 20.71
C LEU A 278 -0.86 -10.21 20.49
N SER A 279 -0.62 -11.14 21.42
CA SER A 279 0.46 -12.14 21.33
C SER A 279 0.37 -12.97 20.04
N ALA A 280 -0.84 -13.41 19.67
CA ALA A 280 -1.06 -14.18 18.45
C ALA A 280 -0.76 -13.38 17.17
N LEU A 281 -1.03 -12.07 17.17
CA LEU A 281 -0.88 -11.22 15.98
C LEU A 281 0.50 -10.57 15.84
N THR A 282 1.14 -10.23 16.95
CA THR A 282 2.44 -9.53 16.95
C THR A 282 3.62 -10.48 17.10
N GLY A 283 3.38 -11.77 17.29
CA GLY A 283 4.40 -12.81 17.33
C GLY A 283 5.29 -12.82 16.07
N PRO A 284 6.62 -13.04 16.19
CA PRO A 284 7.55 -12.96 15.06
C PRO A 284 7.18 -13.86 13.87
N GLN A 285 6.70 -15.08 14.16
CA GLN A 285 6.25 -16.02 13.13
C GLN A 285 4.99 -15.51 12.40
N ALA A 286 4.02 -14.94 13.12
CA ALA A 286 2.82 -14.39 12.52
C ALA A 286 3.14 -13.20 11.61
N CYS A 287 4.04 -12.30 12.05
CA CYS A 287 4.54 -11.19 11.23
C CYS A 287 5.21 -11.70 9.95
N LEU A 288 6.11 -12.69 10.07
CA LEU A 288 6.83 -13.23 8.92
C LEU A 288 5.88 -13.92 7.93
N GLN A 289 4.92 -14.71 8.40
CA GLN A 289 3.94 -15.38 7.54
C GLN A 289 3.09 -14.36 6.77
N ARG A 290 2.63 -13.29 7.43
CA ARG A 290 1.93 -12.20 6.74
C ARG A 290 2.79 -11.53 5.68
N ALA A 291 4.06 -11.29 5.99
CA ALA A 291 4.99 -10.70 5.04
C ALA A 291 5.20 -11.58 3.81
N ARG A 292 5.43 -12.88 4.01
CA ARG A 292 5.57 -13.84 2.90
C ARG A 292 4.32 -13.91 2.03
N SER A 293 3.14 -13.97 2.64
CA SER A 293 1.88 -14.10 1.88
C SER A 293 1.51 -12.82 1.14
N GLY A 294 1.72 -11.65 1.77
CA GLY A 294 1.28 -10.38 1.22
C GLY A 294 2.27 -9.73 0.25
N ALA A 295 3.58 -9.99 0.37
CA ALA A 295 4.59 -9.37 -0.49
C ALA A 295 4.75 -10.05 -1.87
N GLY A 296 3.88 -11.01 -2.23
CA GLY A 296 4.05 -11.83 -3.44
C GLY A 296 4.16 -11.01 -4.74
N ALA A 297 3.38 -9.94 -4.89
CA ALA A 297 3.46 -9.05 -6.05
C ALA A 297 4.80 -8.29 -6.10
N THR A 298 5.26 -7.76 -4.97
CA THR A 298 6.55 -7.09 -4.82
C THR A 298 7.71 -8.03 -5.16
N LEU A 299 7.72 -9.24 -4.59
CA LEU A 299 8.76 -10.25 -4.81
C LEU A 299 8.80 -10.69 -6.28
N GLN A 300 7.63 -10.89 -6.91
CA GLN A 300 7.57 -11.22 -8.33
C GLN A 300 8.08 -10.06 -9.21
N ALA A 301 7.78 -8.81 -8.87
CA ALA A 301 8.30 -7.65 -9.59
C ALA A 301 9.83 -7.57 -9.50
N MET A 302 10.39 -7.88 -8.33
CA MET A 302 11.83 -7.97 -8.10
C MET A 302 12.47 -9.10 -8.92
N GLU A 303 11.87 -10.29 -8.90
CA GLU A 303 12.32 -11.43 -9.72
C GLU A 303 12.35 -11.09 -11.20
N LYS A 304 11.26 -10.52 -11.75
CA LYS A 304 11.18 -10.09 -13.15
C LYS A 304 12.20 -9.01 -13.54
N ALA A 305 12.71 -8.25 -12.56
CA ALA A 305 13.75 -7.27 -12.79
C ALA A 305 15.18 -7.87 -12.77
N GLY A 306 15.33 -9.17 -12.46
CA GLY A 306 16.63 -9.80 -12.25
C GLY A 306 17.26 -9.44 -10.91
N PHE A 307 16.46 -9.05 -9.91
CA PHE A 307 16.95 -8.76 -8.56
C PHE A 307 17.58 -9.99 -7.91
N PHE A 308 16.94 -11.14 -8.09
CA PHE A 308 17.39 -12.41 -7.51
C PHE A 308 18.44 -13.13 -8.36
N ASP A 309 18.90 -12.56 -9.48
CA ASP A 309 20.03 -13.11 -10.24
C ASP A 309 21.36 -12.96 -9.46
N LEU A 310 21.39 -12.08 -8.46
CA LEU A 310 22.51 -11.91 -7.55
C LEU A 310 22.40 -12.89 -6.37
N PRO A 311 23.35 -13.82 -6.19
CA PRO A 311 23.30 -14.80 -5.09
C PRO A 311 23.21 -14.16 -3.70
N PHE A 312 23.87 -13.01 -3.51
CA PHE A 312 23.79 -12.24 -2.28
C PHE A 312 22.35 -11.83 -1.93
N ASN A 313 21.54 -11.45 -2.93
CA ASN A 313 20.17 -11.03 -2.71
C ASN A 313 19.25 -12.21 -2.35
N GLN A 314 19.44 -13.36 -3.01
CA GLN A 314 18.73 -14.60 -2.65
C GLN A 314 19.01 -14.99 -1.20
N GLN A 315 20.29 -15.05 -0.82
CA GLN A 315 20.70 -15.39 0.54
C GLN A 315 20.13 -14.41 1.58
N LEU A 316 20.18 -13.11 1.28
CA LEU A 316 19.64 -12.07 2.17
C LEU A 316 18.14 -12.24 2.42
N PHE A 317 17.35 -12.49 1.37
CA PHE A 317 15.89 -12.66 1.49
C PHE A 317 15.51 -14.01 2.12
N ALA A 318 16.28 -15.07 1.85
CA ALA A 318 16.10 -16.37 2.49
C ALA A 318 16.39 -16.29 4.00
N GLN A 319 17.47 -15.58 4.39
CA GLN A 319 17.80 -15.34 5.81
C GLN A 319 16.73 -14.50 6.53
N ALA A 320 16.12 -13.54 5.84
CA ALA A 320 14.98 -12.79 6.35
C ALA A 320 13.67 -13.61 6.37
N GLY A 321 13.67 -14.81 5.80
CA GLY A 321 12.51 -15.68 5.71
C GLY A 321 11.45 -15.19 4.71
N LEU A 322 11.79 -14.31 3.76
CA LEU A 322 10.84 -13.76 2.78
C LEU A 322 10.69 -14.63 1.52
N VAL A 323 11.73 -15.41 1.19
CA VAL A 323 11.72 -16.38 0.09
C VAL A 323 12.23 -17.74 0.59
N ASP A 324 12.11 -18.77 -0.23
CA ASP A 324 12.73 -20.07 0.05
C ASP A 324 14.23 -20.02 -0.27
N GLY A 325 15.02 -20.79 0.49
CA GLY A 325 16.49 -20.78 0.43
C GLY A 325 17.09 -21.80 -0.53
#